data_AF-A0A553STE0-F1
#
_entry.id   AF-A0A553STE0-F1
#
_cell.length_a   1.000
_cell.length_b   1.000
_cell.length_c   1.000
_cell.angle_alpha   90.00
_cell.angle_beta   90.00
_cell.angle_gamma   90.00
#
_symmetry.space_group_name_H-M   'P 1'
#
loop_
_entity.id
_entity.type
_entity.pdbx_description
1 polymer ?
#
loop_
_entity_poly.entity_id
_entity_poly.type
_entity_poly.pdbx_seq_one_letter_code
_entity_poly.pdbx_strand_id
1 'polypeptide(L)' 'MNNKKSIIFIILFLVLPITFMLSSFGWRYLFLHRELIKVATDCLSILGIYYVIVSFIFSFGLKNINLKDL' A
#
# COMPACT_ATOMS: atom_id res chain seq x y z
N MET A 1 16.13 2.92 -17.21
CA MET A 1 14.93 2.45 -16.47
C MET A 1 13.85 2.02 -17.44
N ASN A 2 13.48 0.74 -17.43
CA ASN A 2 12.33 0.27 -18.22
C ASN A 2 11.06 0.85 -17.58
N ASN A 3 10.43 1.86 -18.20
CA ASN A 3 9.29 2.63 -17.67
C ASN A 3 8.20 1.75 -17.04
N LYS A 4 8.02 0.52 -17.53
CA LYS A 4 7.08 -0.48 -16.99
C LYS A 4 7.35 -0.86 -15.53
N LYS A 5 8.61 -1.05 -15.11
CA LYS A 5 8.94 -1.42 -13.72
C LYS A 5 8.65 -0.28 -12.74
N SER A 6 8.95 0.95 -13.15
CA SER A 6 8.67 2.15 -12.35
C SER A 6 7.17 2.36 -12.15
N ILE A 7 6.37 2.12 -13.19
CA ILE A 7 4.90 2.23 -13.10
C ILE A 7 4.32 1.18 -12.15
N ILE A 8 4.78 -0.07 -12.24
CA ILE A 8 4.33 -1.15 -11.35
C ILE A 8 4.61 -0.80 -9.88
N PHE A 9 5.81 -0.26 -9.59
CA PHE A 9 6.17 0.19 -8.25
C PHE A 9 5.24 1.29 -7.74
N ILE A 10 4.97 2.31 -8.56
CA ILE A 10 4.06 3.42 -8.20
C ILE A 10 2.63 2.90 -7.94
N ILE A 11 2.14 1.97 -8.74
CA ILE A 11 0.80 1.41 -8.57
C ILE A 11 0.69 0.65 -7.25
N LEU A 12 1.67 -0.22 -6.96
CA LEU A 12 1.71 -1.02 -5.73
C LEU A 12 1.89 -0.14 -4.49
N PHE A 13 2.86 0.77 -4.47
CA PHE A 13 3.21 1.53 -3.27
C PHE A 13 2.36 2.79 -3.05
N LEU A 14 1.68 3.30 -4.07
CA LEU A 14 0.94 4.56 -3.97
C LEU A 14 -0.54 4.39 -4.30
N VAL A 15 -0.85 3.93 -5.51
CA VAL A 15 -2.24 3.93 -6.01
C VAL A 15 -3.11 2.97 -5.21
N LEU A 16 -2.64 1.75 -4.97
CA LEU A 16 -3.34 0.72 -4.19
C LEU A 16 -3.63 1.16 -2.74
N PRO A 17 -2.64 1.62 -1.95
CA PRO A 17 -2.89 2.06 -0.59
C PRO A 17 -3.79 3.30 -0.52
N ILE A 18 -3.65 4.26 -1.44
CA ILE A 18 -4.52 5.46 -1.48
C ILE A 18 -5.96 5.08 -1.80
N THR A 19 -6.19 4.25 -2.83
CA THR A 19 -7.54 3.80 -3.19
C THR A 19 -8.19 2.99 -2.07
N PHE A 20 -7.42 2.17 -1.36
CA PHE A 20 -7.88 1.45 -0.18
C PHE A 20 -8.30 2.40 0.96
N MET A 21 -7.51 3.45 1.24
CA MET A 21 -7.89 4.46 2.24
C MET A 21 -9.19 5.16 1.84
N LEU A 22 -9.27 5.69 0.62
CA LEU A 22 -10.46 6.41 0.15
C LEU A 22 -11.71 5.53 0.20
N SER A 23 -11.59 4.26 -0.19
CA SER A 23 -12.69 3.29 -0.10
C SER A 23 -13.10 3.00 1.34
N SER A 24 -12.14 2.76 2.24
CA SER A 24 -12.45 2.47 3.64
C SER A 24 -13.03 3.65 4.38
N PHE A 25 -12.50 4.85 4.17
CA PHE A 25 -13.08 6.08 4.74
C PHE A 25 -14.47 6.33 4.12
N GLY A 26 -14.61 6.27 2.80
CA GLY A 26 -15.90 6.43 2.13
C GLY A 26 -16.95 5.48 2.66
N TRP A 27 -16.65 4.18 2.78
CA TRP A 27 -17.59 3.18 3.25
C TRP A 27 -17.86 3.28 4.76
N ARG A 28 -16.80 3.21 5.58
CA ARG A 28 -16.95 3.05 7.04
C ARG A 28 -17.35 4.33 7.75
N TYR A 29 -16.89 5.48 7.25
CA TYR A 29 -17.24 6.77 7.84
C TYR A 29 -18.59 7.29 7.31
N LEU A 30 -18.80 7.30 5.99
CA LEU A 30 -20.03 7.92 5.43
C LEU A 30 -21.27 7.03 5.60
N PHE A 31 -21.18 5.72 5.38
CA PHE A 31 -22.35 4.84 5.44
C PHE A 31 -22.55 4.24 6.83
N LEU A 32 -21.47 3.75 7.45
CA LEU A 32 -21.55 3.05 8.74
C LEU A 32 -21.47 3.96 9.97
N HIS A 33 -21.25 5.27 9.79
CA HIS A 33 -21.16 6.27 10.87
C HIS A 33 -20.20 5.87 12.00
N ARG A 34 -19.14 5.11 11.68
CA ARG A 34 -18.11 4.78 12.67
C ARG A 34 -17.27 6.01 12.99
N GLU A 35 -16.81 6.10 14.24
CA GLU A 35 -15.89 7.15 14.68
C GLU A 35 -14.66 7.23 13.76
N LEU A 36 -14.32 8.45 13.32
CA LEU A 36 -13.18 8.72 12.43
C LEU A 36 -11.88 8.10 12.92
N ILE A 37 -11.61 8.21 14.23
CA ILE A 37 -10.40 7.67 14.86
C ILE A 37 -10.33 6.14 14.75
N LYS A 38 -11.46 5.44 14.91
CA LYS A 38 -11.52 3.98 14.78
C LYS A 38 -11.27 3.56 13.33
N VAL A 39 -11.89 4.25 12.37
CA VAL A 39 -11.68 4.01 10.94
C VAL A 39 -10.24 4.28 10.52
N ALA A 40 -9.65 5.38 10.99
CA ALA A 40 -8.27 5.74 10.71
C ALA A 40 -7.29 4.70 11.28
N THR A 41 -7.48 4.29 12.53
CA THR A 41 -6.63 3.28 13.19
C THR A 41 -6.69 1.95 12.47
N ASP A 42 -7.89 1.49 12.08
CA ASP A 42 -8.07 0.26 11.31
C ASP A 42 -7.37 0.35 9.95
N CYS A 43 -7.56 1.46 9.23
CA CYS A 43 -6.93 1.67 7.92
C CYS A 43 -5.41 1.67 7.99
N LEU A 44 -4.85 2.42 8.95
CA LEU A 44 -3.41 2.53 9.14
C LEU A 44 -2.79 1.19 9.58
N SER A 45 -3.51 0.42 10.40
CA SER A 45 -3.06 -0.92 10.81
C SER A 45 -2.97 -1.88 9.62
N ILE A 46 -3.99 -1.89 8.76
CA ILE A 46 -4.00 -2.72 7.53
C ILE A 46 -2.90 -2.28 6.56
N LEU A 47 -2.71 -0.97 6.38
CA LEU A 47 -1.64 -0.42 5.56
C LEU A 47 -0.26 -0.79 6.10
N GLY A 48 -0.06 -0.71 7.41
CA GLY A 48 1.19 -1.13 8.04
C GLY A 48 1.52 -2.58 7.72
N ILE A 49 0.56 -3.49 7.89
CA ILE A 49 0.73 -4.90 7.55
C ILE A 49 1.02 -5.07 6.06
N TYR A 50 0.28 -4.38 5.20
CA TYR A 50 0.48 -4.39 3.75
C TYR A 50 1.93 -4.02 3.38
N TYR A 51 2.46 -2.91 3.91
CA TYR A 51 3.82 -2.48 3.63
C TYR A 51 4.88 -3.43 4.18
N VAL A 52 4.65 -4.05 5.34
CA VAL A 52 5.55 -5.07 5.89
C VAL A 52 5.62 -6.27 4.94
N ILE A 53 4.47 -6.76 4.46
CA ILE A 53 4.41 -7.89 3.52
C ILE A 53 5.09 -7.54 2.21
N VAL A 54 4.76 -6.38 1.62
CA VAL A 54 5.37 -5.94 0.35
C VAL A 54 6.88 -5.78 0.50
N SER A 55 7.34 -5.20 1.61
CA SER A 55 8.78 -5.05 1.89
C SER A 55 9.47 -6.41 2.03
N PHE A 56 8.84 -7.38 2.70
CA PHE A 56 9.33 -8.76 2.76
C PHE A 56 9.43 -9.37 1.35
N ILE A 57 8.37 -9.31 0.55
CA ILE A 57 8.36 -9.86 -0.81
C ILE A 57 9.45 -9.22 -1.66
N PHE A 58 9.61 -7.90 -1.58
CA PHE A 58 10.65 -7.19 -2.30
C PHE A 58 12.03 -7.63 -1.81
N SER A 59 12.27 -7.67 -0.50
CA SER A 59 13.57 -8.02 0.08
C SER A 59 13.99 -9.47 -0.21
N PHE A 60 13.05 -10.42 -0.22
CA PHE A 60 13.32 -11.83 -0.56
C PHE A 60 13.39 -12.06 -2.07
N GLY A 61 12.57 -11.37 -2.86
CA GLY A 61 12.56 -11.44 -4.33
C GLY A 61 13.74 -10.70 -4.98
N LEU A 62 14.34 -9.72 -4.30
CA LEU A 62 15.46 -8.91 -4.81
C LEU A 62 16.83 -9.59 -4.72
N LYS A 63 16.94 -10.80 -4.14
CA LYS A 63 18.23 -11.46 -3.92
C LYS A 63 19.07 -11.67 -5.20
N ASN A 64 18.45 -11.58 -6.38
CA ASN A 64 19.10 -11.73 -7.70
C ASN A 64 19.13 -10.45 -8.57
N ILE A 65 18.78 -9.27 -8.04
CA ILE A 65 18.77 -8.02 -8.84
C ILE A 65 19.75 -7.02 -8.26
N ASN A 66 20.75 -6.66 -9.07
CA ASN A 66 21.82 -5.76 -8.70
C ASN A 66 21.28 -4.33 -8.54
N LEU A 67 21.53 -3.70 -7.39
CA LEU A 67 21.04 -2.36 -7.05
C LEU A 67 21.56 -1.26 -8.00
N LYS A 68 22.53 -1.57 -8.87
CA LYS A 68 23.00 -0.69 -9.96
C LYS A 68 22.06 -0.61 -11.16
N ASP A 69 21.11 -1.55 -11.31
CA ASP A 69 20.17 -1.60 -12.43
C ASP A 69 18.80 -0.95 -12.13
N LEU A 70 18.64 -0.40 -10.92
CA LEU A 70 17.47 0.35 -10.48
C LEU A 70 17.73 1.85 -10.59
#